data_AF-A0AAD9W1G4-F1
#
_entry.id   AF-A0AAD9W1G4-F1
#
_cell.length_a   1.000
_cell.length_b   1.000
_cell.length_c   1.000
_cell.angle_alpha   90.00
_cell.angle_beta   90.00
_cell.angle_gamma   90.00
#
_symmetry.space_group_name_H-M   'P 1'
#
loop_
_entity.id
_entity.type
_entity.pdbx_description
1 polymer ?
#
loop_
_entity_poly.entity_id
_entity_poly.type
_entity_poly.pdbx_seq_one_letter_code
_entity_poly.pdbx_strand_id
1 'polypeptide(L)'
;MPPFSLQLLCAALAVALSAAYHNPIRYPGPDPSMVYVDGSYFMTHTSDTHIEMSKANTLDALVFGETKTIWEDTNVTRSAHMWAPEIHHIDDTWYMLYSSCHANQTCCDTCMTRILRGCDGSNPFDCDYEFLADLVPPPGRRGGPEKNLTFSIDGTYLEVPNYGRYHVVSAMDENNNQSIQITKLDTDAWTVEGWNIISQPDRPPLYYQDNIWLTYSGSFCGTPNYALGLLHYLGGDPLDKSSWHKTGPVLTQANGNFGTGHNCIFLSPDGTEIWVSQSRAGTNVWHSLLKSSLSHPGFNAP
;
A
#
# COMPACT_ATOMS: atom_id res chain seq x y z
N MET A 1 24.15 -54.91 -29.28
CA MET A 1 23.98 -55.19 -27.83
C MET A 1 25.32 -54.87 -27.19
N PRO A 2 25.47 -54.00 -26.14
CA PRO A 2 24.53 -53.58 -25.09
C PRO A 2 24.42 -52.02 -25.00
N PRO A 3 24.04 -51.40 -23.86
CA PRO A 3 22.69 -50.96 -23.51
C PRO A 3 22.43 -49.46 -23.76
N PHE A 4 21.17 -49.14 -24.10
CA PHE A 4 20.65 -47.76 -24.07
C PHE A 4 20.62 -47.25 -22.62
N SER A 5 21.39 -46.20 -22.33
CA SER A 5 21.34 -45.53 -21.03
C SER A 5 20.06 -44.71 -20.91
N LEU A 6 19.21 -45.16 -20.00
CA LEU A 6 17.97 -44.53 -19.55
C LEU A 6 18.32 -43.32 -18.66
N GLN A 7 18.87 -42.25 -19.24
CA GLN A 7 19.31 -41.05 -18.49
C GLN A 7 18.90 -39.71 -19.11
N LEU A 8 18.00 -39.72 -20.10
CA LEU A 8 17.44 -38.50 -20.69
C LEU A 8 15.93 -38.33 -20.39
N LEU A 9 15.49 -38.74 -19.20
CA LEU A 9 14.11 -38.55 -18.75
C LEU A 9 14.02 -38.13 -17.27
N CYS A 10 14.85 -37.16 -16.86
CA CYS A 10 14.48 -36.21 -15.80
C CYS A 10 14.16 -34.90 -16.53
N ALA A 11 12.96 -34.76 -17.11
CA ALA A 11 11.89 -33.99 -16.48
C ALA A 11 12.45 -32.65 -15.98
N ALA A 12 12.56 -31.59 -16.80
CA ALA A 12 11.43 -30.87 -17.39
C ALA A 12 10.24 -30.74 -16.43
N LEU A 13 10.48 -30.31 -15.19
CA LEU A 13 9.47 -29.76 -14.29
C LEU A 13 10.05 -28.56 -13.54
N ALA A 14 10.58 -27.58 -14.27
CA ALA A 14 10.41 -26.20 -13.82
C ALA A 14 8.95 -25.87 -14.13
N VAL A 15 8.05 -26.28 -13.24
CA VAL A 15 6.68 -25.74 -13.25
C VAL A 15 6.88 -24.27 -12.89
N ALA A 16 6.91 -23.41 -13.90
CA ALA A 16 6.47 -22.05 -13.70
C ALA A 16 5.03 -22.19 -13.21
N LEU A 17 4.84 -22.19 -11.88
CA LEU A 17 3.55 -21.90 -11.30
C LEU A 17 3.30 -20.44 -11.64
N SER A 18 2.84 -20.19 -12.87
CA SER A 18 1.88 -19.14 -13.09
C SER A 18 0.78 -19.46 -12.09
N ALA A 19 0.80 -18.78 -10.93
CA ALA A 19 -0.27 -18.93 -9.96
C ALA A 19 -1.56 -18.64 -10.74
N ALA A 20 -2.39 -19.65 -10.95
CA ALA A 20 -3.70 -19.42 -11.51
C ALA A 20 -4.49 -18.70 -10.40
N TYR A 21 -4.86 -17.46 -10.66
CA TYR A 21 -5.74 -16.67 -9.81
C TYR A 21 -6.94 -16.26 -10.65
N HIS A 22 -8.09 -16.13 -10.01
CA HIS A 22 -9.25 -15.49 -10.61
C HIS A 22 -9.51 -14.17 -9.93
N ASN A 23 -9.77 -13.15 -10.74
CA ASN A 23 -10.27 -11.89 -10.24
C ASN A 23 -11.79 -11.97 -10.01
N PRO A 24 -12.32 -11.39 -8.92
CA PRO A 24 -11.59 -10.72 -7.83
C PRO A 24 -10.93 -11.72 -6.86
N ILE A 25 -9.73 -11.39 -6.37
CA ILE A 25 -9.03 -12.23 -5.37
C ILE A 25 -9.57 -12.06 -3.94
N ARG A 26 -10.43 -11.05 -3.71
CA ARG A 26 -11.15 -10.79 -2.45
C ARG A 26 -12.37 -9.88 -2.69
N TYR A 27 -13.48 -10.15 -2.00
CA TYR A 27 -14.69 -9.30 -1.98
C TYR A 27 -15.42 -9.34 -0.63
N PRO A 28 -15.72 -8.20 0.01
CA PRO A 28 -15.30 -6.83 -0.34
C PRO A 28 -13.79 -6.67 -0.21
N GLY A 29 -13.24 -5.61 -0.82
CA GLY A 29 -11.81 -5.32 -0.70
C GLY A 29 -11.41 -4.02 -1.39
N PRO A 30 -11.63 -2.85 -0.78
CA PRO A 30 -11.04 -1.59 -1.21
C PRO A 30 -9.65 -1.42 -0.59
N ASP A 31 -8.74 -0.72 -1.28
CA ASP A 31 -7.44 -0.32 -0.73
C ASP A 31 -6.64 -1.51 -0.15
N PRO A 32 -6.33 -2.53 -0.98
CA PRO A 32 -5.65 -3.73 -0.52
C PRO A 32 -4.25 -3.42 -0.02
N SER A 33 -3.82 -4.09 1.05
CA SER A 33 -2.41 -4.25 1.41
C SER A 33 -2.13 -5.72 1.68
N MET A 34 -0.99 -6.23 1.20
CA MET A 34 -0.68 -7.65 1.28
C MET A 34 0.81 -7.91 1.44
N VAL A 35 1.12 -8.91 2.27
CA VAL A 35 2.46 -9.47 2.43
C VAL A 35 2.41 -10.99 2.25
N TYR A 36 3.54 -11.58 1.85
CA TYR A 36 3.70 -13.04 1.78
C TYR A 36 4.78 -13.47 2.76
N VAL A 37 4.43 -14.31 3.72
CA VAL A 37 5.32 -14.75 4.80
C VAL A 37 5.07 -16.23 5.08
N ASP A 38 6.16 -17.01 5.21
CA ASP A 38 6.12 -18.42 5.61
C ASP A 38 5.09 -19.30 4.86
N GLY A 39 4.93 -19.07 3.55
CA GLY A 39 4.02 -19.87 2.73
C GLY A 39 2.59 -19.35 2.64
N SER A 40 2.24 -18.27 3.35
CA SER A 40 0.91 -17.69 3.39
C SER A 40 0.89 -16.22 2.93
N TYR A 41 -0.18 -15.85 2.25
CA TYR A 41 -0.56 -14.46 1.99
C TYR A 41 -1.39 -13.94 3.16
N PHE A 42 -1.07 -12.73 3.58
CA PHE A 42 -1.79 -11.95 4.59
C PHE A 42 -2.25 -10.67 3.94
N MET A 43 -3.56 -10.45 3.90
CA MET A 43 -4.16 -9.34 3.19
C MET A 43 -5.09 -8.56 4.13
N THR A 44 -5.01 -7.24 4.09
CA THR A 44 -5.98 -6.34 4.71
C THR A 44 -6.57 -5.41 3.65
N HIS A 45 -7.64 -4.71 4.02
CA HIS A 45 -8.37 -3.80 3.15
C HIS A 45 -9.21 -2.84 3.99
N THR A 46 -9.74 -1.79 3.37
CA THR A 46 -10.70 -0.89 4.01
C THR A 46 -11.98 -1.64 4.42
N SER A 47 -12.35 -1.55 5.69
CA SER A 47 -13.62 -2.07 6.22
C SER A 47 -14.56 -0.97 6.77
N ASP A 48 -14.05 0.26 6.91
CA ASP A 48 -14.68 1.45 7.50
C ASP A 48 -14.82 1.45 9.03
N THR A 49 -15.07 0.30 9.67
CA THR A 49 -15.34 0.23 11.12
C THR A 49 -14.27 -0.46 11.97
N HIS A 50 -13.42 -1.27 11.35
CA HIS A 50 -12.39 -2.07 12.02
C HIS A 50 -11.20 -2.33 11.08
N ILE A 51 -10.17 -3.03 11.54
CA ILE A 51 -9.15 -3.60 10.67
C ILE A 51 -9.28 -5.12 10.76
N GLU A 52 -9.48 -5.75 9.60
CA GLU A 52 -9.46 -7.19 9.46
C GLU A 52 -8.29 -7.64 8.59
N MET A 53 -7.85 -8.87 8.81
CA MET A 53 -6.85 -9.53 8.00
C MET A 53 -7.41 -10.87 7.51
N SER A 54 -7.21 -11.16 6.24
CA SER A 54 -7.46 -12.45 5.60
C SER A 54 -6.14 -13.19 5.38
N LYS A 55 -6.12 -14.50 5.67
CA LYS A 55 -4.98 -15.39 5.47
C LYS A 55 -5.33 -16.51 4.49
N ALA A 56 -4.45 -16.78 3.53
CA ALA A 56 -4.56 -17.96 2.67
C ALA A 56 -3.21 -18.39 2.10
N ASN A 57 -3.07 -19.67 1.72
CA ASN A 57 -1.81 -20.18 1.15
C ASN A 57 -1.66 -19.88 -0.35
N THR A 58 -2.72 -19.43 -1.02
CA THR A 58 -2.71 -19.04 -2.43
C THR A 58 -3.57 -17.79 -2.63
N LEU A 59 -3.29 -17.01 -3.68
CA LEU A 59 -4.09 -15.83 -4.02
C LEU A 59 -5.55 -16.16 -4.32
N ASP A 60 -5.81 -17.25 -5.04
CA ASP A 60 -7.18 -17.68 -5.39
C ASP A 60 -7.98 -18.06 -4.14
N ALA A 61 -7.30 -18.61 -3.12
CA ALA A 61 -7.93 -18.96 -1.85
C ALA A 61 -8.20 -17.76 -0.94
N LEU A 62 -7.64 -16.56 -1.19
CA LEU A 62 -7.88 -15.38 -0.35
C LEU A 62 -9.35 -14.95 -0.33
N VAL A 63 -10.11 -15.24 -1.38
CA VAL A 63 -11.54 -14.95 -1.44
C VAL A 63 -12.34 -15.67 -0.34
N PHE A 64 -11.85 -16.83 0.10
CA PHE A 64 -12.40 -17.65 1.20
C PHE A 64 -11.42 -17.79 2.36
N GLY A 65 -10.38 -16.95 2.40
CA GLY A 65 -9.32 -17.03 3.39
C GLY A 65 -9.85 -16.86 4.81
N GLU A 66 -9.19 -17.50 5.77
CA GLU A 66 -9.48 -17.30 7.18
C GLU A 66 -9.35 -15.81 7.48
N THR A 67 -10.43 -15.18 7.94
CA THR A 67 -10.50 -13.73 8.15
C THR A 67 -10.84 -13.45 9.60
N LYS A 68 -10.08 -12.53 10.21
CA LYS A 68 -10.36 -12.07 11.57
C LYS A 68 -10.16 -10.58 11.70
N THR A 69 -10.95 -9.97 12.57
CA THR A 69 -10.70 -8.63 13.08
C THR A 69 -9.44 -8.63 13.92
N ILE A 70 -8.46 -7.82 13.54
CA ILE A 70 -7.19 -7.64 14.27
C ILE A 70 -7.20 -6.37 15.11
N TRP A 71 -8.08 -5.42 14.81
CA TRP A 71 -8.19 -4.17 15.55
C TRP A 71 -9.59 -3.55 15.44
N GLU A 72 -10.09 -3.07 16.56
CA GLU A 72 -11.25 -2.19 16.69
C GLU A 72 -10.89 -1.10 17.69
N ASP A 73 -11.49 0.08 17.54
CA ASP A 73 -11.29 1.15 18.51
C ASP A 73 -12.63 1.76 18.93
N THR A 74 -12.68 2.22 20.17
CA THR A 74 -13.83 2.94 20.75
C THR A 74 -13.48 4.39 21.11
N ASN A 75 -12.22 4.78 20.96
CA ASN A 75 -11.80 6.15 21.17
C ASN A 75 -12.35 7.04 20.07
N VAL A 76 -13.29 7.91 20.44
CA VAL A 76 -14.02 8.81 19.55
C VAL A 76 -13.12 9.69 18.68
N THR A 77 -11.85 9.92 19.04
CA THR A 77 -10.91 10.72 18.25
C THR A 77 -10.34 9.98 17.03
N ARG A 78 -10.49 8.66 16.96
CA ARG A 78 -9.85 7.80 15.94
C ARG A 78 -10.63 6.53 15.58
N SER A 79 -11.89 6.41 15.97
CA SER A 79 -12.70 5.20 15.79
C SER A 79 -13.66 5.24 14.59
N ALA A 80 -13.66 6.29 13.78
CA ALA A 80 -14.49 6.35 12.57
C ALA A 80 -13.65 6.28 11.31
N HIS A 81 -14.24 5.75 10.24
CA HIS A 81 -13.68 5.77 8.89
C HIS A 81 -12.28 5.14 8.84
N MET A 82 -12.18 3.91 9.34
CA MET A 82 -10.95 3.11 9.31
C MET A 82 -10.67 2.66 7.88
N TRP A 83 -9.72 3.35 7.22
CA TRP A 83 -9.43 3.20 5.80
C TRP A 83 -7.96 2.87 5.55
N ALA A 84 -7.73 2.15 4.44
CA ALA A 84 -6.45 1.85 3.84
C ALA A 84 -5.38 1.38 4.84
N PRO A 85 -5.64 0.32 5.61
CA PRO A 85 -4.61 -0.28 6.44
C PRO A 85 -3.48 -0.86 5.56
N GLU A 86 -2.24 -0.58 5.91
CA GLU A 86 -1.05 -1.15 5.29
C GLU A 86 -0.23 -1.98 6.29
N ILE A 87 0.16 -3.18 5.86
CA ILE A 87 0.95 -4.13 6.64
C ILE A 87 2.44 -3.85 6.40
N HIS A 88 3.18 -3.53 7.46
CA HIS A 88 4.62 -3.25 7.40
C HIS A 88 5.37 -4.12 8.40
N HIS A 89 6.52 -4.65 7.99
CA HIS A 89 7.48 -5.31 8.88
C HIS A 89 8.71 -4.40 9.01
N ILE A 90 8.91 -3.82 10.19
CA ILE A 90 9.94 -2.81 10.45
C ILE A 90 10.71 -3.28 11.69
N ASP A 91 12.03 -3.45 11.56
CA ASP A 91 12.92 -3.93 12.63
C ASP A 91 12.34 -5.15 13.38
N ASP A 92 12.05 -6.20 12.63
CA ASP A 92 11.50 -7.47 13.12
C ASP A 92 10.09 -7.39 13.76
N THR A 93 9.46 -6.21 13.80
CA THR A 93 8.13 -5.98 14.38
C THR A 93 7.08 -5.70 13.30
N TRP A 94 5.88 -6.25 13.46
CA TRP A 94 4.74 -5.93 12.59
C TRP A 94 4.06 -4.62 13.00
N TYR A 95 3.76 -3.78 12.03
CA TYR A 95 3.03 -2.52 12.19
C TYR A 95 1.90 -2.42 11.19
N MET A 96 0.83 -1.73 11.59
CA MET A 96 -0.22 -1.28 10.69
C MET A 96 -0.23 0.24 10.61
N LEU A 97 -0.18 0.78 9.39
CA LEU A 97 -0.47 2.18 9.12
C LEU A 97 -1.89 2.26 8.57
N TYR A 98 -2.77 3.06 9.16
CA TYR A 98 -4.14 3.20 8.64
C TYR A 98 -4.66 4.61 8.85
N SER A 99 -5.68 5.00 8.11
CA SER A 99 -6.36 6.28 8.30
C SER A 99 -7.57 6.14 9.19
N SER A 100 -7.78 7.07 10.11
CA SER A 100 -9.06 7.18 10.81
C SER A 100 -9.34 8.58 11.32
N CYS A 101 -10.61 8.82 11.64
CA CYS A 101 -11.18 10.13 11.87
C CYS A 101 -11.93 10.16 13.21
N HIS A 102 -12.30 11.36 13.64
CA HIS A 102 -13.08 11.57 14.84
C HIS A 102 -14.55 11.20 14.60
N ALA A 103 -15.10 10.27 15.38
CA ALA A 103 -16.44 9.69 15.18
C ALA A 103 -17.60 10.68 15.35
N ASN A 104 -17.45 11.66 16.23
CA ASN A 104 -18.47 12.71 16.43
C ASN A 104 -18.31 13.93 15.51
N GLN A 105 -17.40 13.89 14.53
CA GLN A 105 -17.20 14.98 13.58
C GLN A 105 -17.69 14.55 12.20
N THR A 106 -18.15 15.53 11.40
CA THR A 106 -18.50 15.24 10.02
C THR A 106 -17.26 14.77 9.28
N CYS A 107 -17.39 13.65 8.57
CA CYS A 107 -16.33 13.18 7.70
C CYS A 107 -15.96 14.29 6.71
N CYS A 108 -14.69 14.53 6.41
CA CYS A 108 -13.54 13.69 6.73
C CYS A 108 -12.39 14.53 7.26
N ASP A 109 -12.66 15.75 7.70
CA ASP A 109 -11.63 16.76 7.87
C ASP A 109 -10.69 16.48 9.06
N THR A 110 -11.02 15.51 9.92
CA THR A 110 -10.19 15.08 11.06
C THR A 110 -9.37 13.81 10.78
N CYS A 111 -9.45 13.24 9.58
CA CYS A 111 -8.73 12.01 9.27
C CYS A 111 -7.22 12.24 9.24
N MET A 112 -6.48 11.28 9.79
CA MET A 112 -5.01 11.25 9.78
C MET A 112 -4.50 9.82 9.89
N THR A 113 -3.20 9.63 9.61
CA THR A 113 -2.52 8.35 9.79
C THR A 113 -2.38 7.98 11.27
N ARG A 114 -2.69 6.74 11.58
CA ARG A 114 -2.57 6.08 12.88
C ARG A 114 -1.68 4.86 12.75
N ILE A 115 -0.96 4.55 13.82
CA ILE A 115 -0.04 3.42 13.89
C ILE A 115 -0.54 2.41 14.91
N LEU A 116 -0.60 1.14 14.49
CA LEU A 116 -0.70 0.02 15.42
C LEU A 116 0.64 -0.71 15.48
N ARG A 117 1.06 -1.05 16.70
CA ARG A 117 2.16 -2.00 16.94
C ARG A 117 1.58 -3.38 17.13
N GLY A 118 2.08 -4.36 16.38
CA GLY A 118 1.80 -5.77 16.58
C GLY A 118 2.88 -6.44 17.41
N CYS A 119 3.24 -7.65 16.98
CA CYS A 119 4.21 -8.50 17.64
C CYS A 119 5.50 -8.65 16.82
N ASP A 120 6.55 -9.15 17.47
CA ASP A 120 7.85 -9.46 16.85
C ASP A 120 7.87 -10.90 16.29
N GLY A 121 6.70 -11.56 16.24
CA GLY A 121 6.53 -12.92 15.76
C GLY A 121 6.56 -13.01 14.23
N SER A 122 6.70 -14.23 13.69
CA SER A 122 6.78 -14.42 12.24
C SER A 122 5.46 -14.22 11.51
N ASN A 123 4.33 -14.20 12.22
CA ASN A 123 3.00 -14.16 11.61
C ASN A 123 2.23 -12.89 12.04
N PRO A 124 1.95 -11.94 11.13
CA PRO A 124 1.19 -10.73 11.46
C PRO A 124 -0.27 -11.01 11.81
N PHE A 125 -0.81 -12.15 11.36
CA PHE A 125 -2.19 -12.52 11.65
C PHE A 125 -2.36 -12.70 13.15
N ASP A 126 -1.47 -13.42 13.83
CA ASP A 126 -1.64 -13.83 15.23
C ASP A 126 -1.12 -12.82 16.26
N CYS A 127 -0.69 -11.65 15.81
CA CYS A 127 -0.31 -10.58 16.73
C CYS A 127 -1.53 -9.99 17.45
N ASP A 128 -1.35 -9.67 18.72
CA ASP A 128 -2.20 -8.71 19.42
C ASP A 128 -1.70 -7.31 19.07
N TYR A 129 -2.57 -6.49 18.47
CA TYR A 129 -2.24 -5.12 18.07
C TYR A 129 -2.64 -4.12 19.14
N GLU A 130 -1.81 -3.09 19.32
CA GLU A 130 -2.10 -1.95 20.18
C GLU A 130 -1.91 -0.62 19.42
N PHE A 131 -2.72 0.38 19.76
CA PHE A 131 -2.53 1.73 19.25
C PHE A 131 -1.21 2.31 19.78
N LEU A 132 -0.38 2.79 18.86
CA LEU A 132 0.95 3.29 19.16
C LEU A 132 1.05 4.82 19.04
N ALA A 133 0.66 5.37 17.89
CA ALA A 133 0.92 6.77 17.58
C ALA A 133 -0.02 7.36 16.52
N ASP A 134 -0.05 8.70 16.50
CA ASP A 134 -0.64 9.52 15.43
C ASP A 134 0.48 10.19 14.64
N LEU A 135 0.44 10.11 13.30
CA LEU A 135 1.36 10.86 12.46
C LEU A 135 0.63 12.07 11.87
N VAL A 136 0.89 13.25 12.43
CA VAL A 136 0.06 14.45 12.21
C VAL A 136 0.76 15.45 11.28
N PRO A 137 0.22 15.73 10.09
CA PRO A 137 0.69 16.81 9.24
C PRO A 137 0.41 18.20 9.84
N PRO A 138 1.12 19.25 9.39
CA PRO A 138 0.86 20.62 9.84
C PRO A 138 -0.56 21.01 9.46
N PRO A 139 -1.25 21.88 10.23
CA PRO A 139 -2.63 22.24 9.98
C PRO A 139 -2.86 22.81 8.57
N GLY A 140 -4.02 22.49 8.01
CA GLY A 140 -4.46 22.86 6.68
C GLY A 140 -5.82 23.52 6.73
N ARG A 141 -6.38 23.89 5.57
CA ARG A 141 -7.69 24.57 5.53
C ARG A 141 -8.85 23.63 5.83
N ARG A 142 -8.63 22.32 5.67
CA ARG A 142 -9.52 21.23 6.04
C ARG A 142 -8.83 20.43 7.14
N GLY A 143 -9.44 20.39 8.32
CA GLY A 143 -8.71 20.06 9.54
C GLY A 143 -9.55 20.01 10.80
N GLY A 144 -10.71 19.37 10.74
CA GLY A 144 -11.71 19.43 11.80
C GLY A 144 -12.39 20.81 11.93
N PRO A 145 -13.34 20.95 12.86
CA PRO A 145 -14.14 22.18 13.02
C PRO A 145 -13.29 23.40 13.41
N GLU A 146 -12.17 23.17 14.08
CA GLU A 146 -11.24 24.21 14.54
C GLU A 146 -10.19 24.59 13.48
N LYS A 147 -10.09 23.85 12.36
CA LYS A 147 -9.08 24.05 11.30
C LYS A 147 -7.64 24.02 11.84
N ASN A 148 -7.41 23.21 12.86
CA ASN A 148 -6.12 22.97 13.49
C ASN A 148 -5.54 21.59 13.16
N LEU A 149 -6.20 20.83 12.30
CA LEU A 149 -5.67 19.57 11.73
C LEU A 149 -5.46 19.73 10.22
N THR A 150 -5.00 18.66 9.59
CA THR A 150 -5.00 18.51 8.14
C THR A 150 -5.72 17.22 7.78
N PHE A 151 -6.67 17.31 6.85
CA PHE A 151 -7.20 16.13 6.19
C PHE A 151 -6.06 15.39 5.51
N SER A 152 -5.72 14.22 6.06
CA SER A 152 -4.69 13.34 5.56
C SER A 152 -5.12 11.90 5.63
N ILE A 153 -4.84 11.15 4.56
CA ILE A 153 -5.22 9.74 4.43
C ILE A 153 -4.16 8.96 3.67
N ASP A 154 -4.27 7.64 3.77
CA ASP A 154 -3.54 6.62 3.02
C ASP A 154 -2.02 6.81 3.18
N GLY A 155 -1.61 6.79 4.44
CA GLY A 155 -0.23 6.95 4.83
C GLY A 155 0.57 5.66 4.66
N THR A 156 1.75 5.75 4.04
CA THR A 156 2.66 4.62 3.82
C THR A 156 4.04 4.87 4.44
N TYR A 157 4.80 3.79 4.60
CA TYR A 157 6.18 3.78 5.07
C TYR A 157 7.14 3.67 3.89
N LEU A 158 8.23 4.44 3.94
CA LEU A 158 9.28 4.43 2.93
C LEU A 158 10.65 4.42 3.60
N GLU A 159 11.50 3.46 3.22
CA GLU A 159 12.92 3.50 3.55
C GLU A 159 13.75 3.88 2.31
N VAL A 160 14.59 4.91 2.47
CA VAL A 160 15.53 5.35 1.43
C VAL A 160 16.95 5.01 1.88
N PRO A 161 17.69 4.16 1.14
CA PRO A 161 19.06 3.79 1.49
C PRO A 161 19.95 5.01 1.70
N ASN A 162 20.69 5.01 2.82
CA ASN A 162 21.59 6.10 3.27
C ASN A 162 20.92 7.41 3.72
N TYR A 163 19.59 7.53 3.64
CA TYR A 163 18.85 8.72 4.07
C TYR A 163 17.96 8.46 5.29
N GLY A 164 17.41 7.24 5.38
CA GLY A 164 16.63 6.78 6.52
C GLY A 164 15.17 6.52 6.17
N ARG A 165 14.31 6.70 7.16
CA ARG A 165 12.89 6.30 7.12
C ARG A 165 12.00 7.51 7.01
N TYR A 166 10.93 7.33 6.25
CA TYR A 166 10.02 8.39 5.87
C TYR A 166 8.58 7.91 5.97
N HIS A 167 7.70 8.85 6.30
CA HIS A 167 6.28 8.69 6.14
C HIS A 167 5.82 9.50 4.93
N VAL A 168 5.05 8.87 4.04
CA VAL A 168 4.49 9.51 2.86
C VAL A 168 2.97 9.44 2.93
N VAL A 169 2.28 10.54 2.67
CA VAL A 169 0.83 10.64 2.87
C VAL A 169 0.18 11.52 1.80
N SER A 170 -1.11 11.30 1.58
CA SER A 170 -1.96 12.23 0.84
C SER A 170 -2.59 13.23 1.79
N ALA A 171 -2.27 14.52 1.65
CA ALA A 171 -2.73 15.56 2.57
C ALA A 171 -3.19 16.82 1.82
N MET A 172 -4.22 17.49 2.37
CA MET A 172 -4.74 18.74 1.83
C MET A 172 -4.10 19.97 2.47
N ASP A 173 -3.60 20.88 1.63
CA ASP A 173 -3.01 22.14 2.07
C ASP A 173 -4.08 23.21 2.43
N GLU A 174 -3.61 24.40 2.82
CA GLU A 174 -4.45 25.57 3.11
C GLU A 174 -5.24 26.10 1.90
N ASN A 175 -4.90 25.69 0.69
CA ASN A 175 -5.56 26.08 -0.55
C ASN A 175 -6.54 25.01 -1.06
N ASN A 176 -6.77 23.94 -0.28
CA ASN A 176 -7.53 22.74 -0.63
C ASN A 176 -6.91 21.91 -1.77
N ASN A 177 -5.60 22.04 -2.00
CA ASN A 177 -4.89 21.16 -2.91
C ASN A 177 -4.48 19.88 -2.17
N GLN A 178 -4.96 18.74 -2.67
CA GLN A 178 -4.49 17.44 -2.22
C GLN A 178 -3.13 17.14 -2.89
N SER A 179 -2.13 16.83 -2.07
CA SER A 179 -0.75 16.67 -2.48
C SER A 179 -0.14 15.42 -1.85
N ILE A 180 0.91 14.88 -2.47
CA ILE A 180 1.76 13.91 -1.81
C ILE A 180 2.77 14.65 -0.96
N GLN A 181 2.73 14.38 0.34
CA GLN A 181 3.66 14.94 1.32
C GLN A 181 4.55 13.83 1.88
N ILE A 182 5.80 14.18 2.17
CA ILE A 182 6.80 13.31 2.79
C ILE A 182 7.38 14.00 4.01
N THR A 183 7.64 13.22 5.06
CA THR A 183 8.33 13.67 6.27
C THR A 183 9.28 12.58 6.76
N LYS A 184 10.32 12.98 7.49
CA LYS A 184 11.20 12.01 8.15
C LYS A 184 10.44 11.34 9.29
N LEU A 185 10.59 10.03 9.40
CA LEU A 185 9.94 9.21 10.42
C LEU A 185 11.00 8.67 11.39
N ASP A 186 10.86 9.03 12.66
CA ASP A 186 11.55 8.37 13.77
C ASP A 186 10.71 7.17 14.22
N THR A 187 11.19 5.96 13.97
CA THR A 187 10.50 4.71 14.33
C THR A 187 10.79 4.22 15.75
N ASP A 188 11.70 4.87 16.47
CA ASP A 188 11.93 4.59 17.90
C ASP A 188 10.89 5.33 18.72
N ALA A 189 10.66 6.60 18.40
CA ALA A 189 9.66 7.45 19.07
C ALA A 189 8.29 7.45 18.38
N TRP A 190 8.20 6.97 17.14
CA TRP A 190 7.02 7.09 16.26
C TRP A 190 6.56 8.54 16.11
N THR A 191 7.52 9.41 15.83
CA THR A 191 7.28 10.85 15.62
C THR A 191 7.73 11.28 14.24
N VAL A 192 7.15 12.39 13.78
CA VAL A 192 7.43 13.00 12.48
C VAL A 192 7.86 14.44 12.65
N GLU A 193 8.69 14.91 11.72
CA GLU A 193 9.25 16.27 11.72
C GLU A 193 8.60 17.14 10.62
N GLY A 194 9.38 18.03 10.01
CA GLY A 194 8.94 18.92 8.95
C GLY A 194 8.44 18.17 7.70
N TRP A 195 7.34 18.66 7.15
CA TRP A 195 6.66 18.06 6.01
C TRP A 195 7.00 18.79 4.71
N ASN A 196 7.23 18.03 3.64
CA ASN A 196 7.59 18.55 2.33
C ASN A 196 6.65 18.00 1.27
N ILE A 197 6.32 18.82 0.27
CA ILE A 197 5.46 18.42 -0.84
C ILE A 197 6.33 17.90 -1.98
N ILE A 198 6.19 16.62 -2.32
CA ILE A 198 6.95 15.99 -3.42
C ILE A 198 6.12 15.82 -4.70
N SER A 199 4.79 15.89 -4.63
CA SER A 199 3.93 15.91 -5.83
C SER A 199 2.62 16.68 -5.64
N GLN A 200 2.16 17.34 -6.72
CA GLN A 200 0.88 18.06 -6.81
C GLN A 200 0.27 17.87 -8.22
N PRO A 201 -1.08 17.85 -8.36
CA PRO A 201 -2.14 17.58 -7.38
C PRO A 201 -2.56 16.11 -7.47
N ASP A 202 -2.13 15.25 -6.52
CA ASP A 202 -2.36 13.81 -6.63
C ASP A 202 -2.76 13.16 -5.29
N ARG A 203 -3.28 11.94 -5.37
CA ARG A 203 -3.65 11.03 -4.28
C ARG A 203 -2.59 9.92 -4.12
N PRO A 204 -2.55 9.20 -2.99
CA PRO A 204 -1.36 8.72 -2.27
C PRO A 204 -0.49 7.71 -3.01
N PRO A 205 0.83 7.63 -2.66
CA PRO A 205 1.82 6.78 -3.29
C PRO A 205 2.04 5.40 -2.63
N LEU A 206 2.66 4.43 -3.33
CA LEU A 206 3.15 3.14 -2.76
C LEU A 206 4.43 2.57 -3.44
N TYR A 207 5.24 1.80 -2.72
CA TYR A 207 6.67 1.50 -2.97
C TYR A 207 7.05 0.21 -3.76
N TYR A 208 8.25 0.18 -4.40
CA TYR A 208 8.98 -1.02 -4.88
C TYR A 208 10.53 -0.83 -4.92
N GLN A 209 11.34 -1.92 -4.79
CA GLN A 209 12.82 -1.92 -4.66
C GLN A 209 13.62 -2.41 -5.89
N ASP A 210 14.46 -1.50 -6.39
CA ASP A 210 15.79 -1.59 -7.07
C ASP A 210 16.07 -0.20 -7.70
N ASN A 211 14.97 0.45 -8.10
CA ASN A 211 14.77 1.88 -8.22
C ASN A 211 13.60 2.24 -7.29
N ILE A 212 13.67 3.33 -6.52
CA ILE A 212 12.55 3.70 -5.63
C ILE A 212 11.45 4.33 -6.48
N TRP A 213 10.34 3.61 -6.62
CA TRP A 213 9.14 4.09 -7.28
C TRP A 213 8.00 4.20 -6.28
N LEU A 214 7.20 5.26 -6.42
CA LEU A 214 6.02 5.54 -5.64
C LEU A 214 4.81 5.61 -6.58
N THR A 215 3.91 4.62 -6.54
CA THR A 215 2.69 4.56 -7.35
C THR A 215 1.60 5.39 -6.75
N TYR A 216 1.17 6.45 -7.41
CA TYR A 216 0.16 7.36 -6.87
C TYR A 216 -1.15 7.26 -7.63
N SER A 217 -2.29 7.48 -6.98
CA SER A 217 -3.58 7.52 -7.67
C SER A 217 -3.94 8.95 -8.12
N GLY A 218 -4.56 9.09 -9.29
CA GLY A 218 -5.05 10.35 -9.83
C GLY A 218 -6.54 10.28 -10.16
N SER A 219 -7.21 11.43 -10.20
CA SER A 219 -8.67 11.58 -10.37
C SER A 219 -9.51 11.17 -9.14
N PHE A 220 -10.83 11.39 -9.21
CA PHE A 220 -11.75 11.05 -8.12
C PHE A 220 -12.11 9.56 -8.15
N CYS A 221 -11.96 8.86 -7.02
CA CYS A 221 -12.20 7.41 -6.87
C CYS A 221 -13.64 6.98 -7.20
N GLY A 222 -14.62 7.88 -7.11
CA GLY A 222 -16.00 7.63 -7.55
C GLY A 222 -16.20 7.69 -9.07
N THR A 223 -15.14 7.88 -9.85
CA THR A 223 -15.20 7.98 -11.32
C THR A 223 -14.44 6.85 -12.00
N PRO A 224 -14.81 6.50 -13.24
CA PRO A 224 -14.03 5.54 -14.05
C PRO A 224 -12.58 5.97 -14.32
N ASN A 225 -12.28 7.27 -14.15
CA ASN A 225 -10.99 7.88 -14.48
C ASN A 225 -9.94 7.75 -13.36
N TYR A 226 -10.26 7.06 -12.25
CA TYR A 226 -9.26 6.74 -11.23
C TYR A 226 -8.16 5.87 -11.86
N ALA A 227 -6.92 6.36 -11.79
CA ALA A 227 -5.79 5.83 -12.53
C ALA A 227 -4.50 5.95 -11.71
N LEU A 228 -3.48 5.17 -12.06
CA LEU A 228 -2.17 5.20 -11.38
C LEU A 228 -1.14 5.99 -12.19
N GLY A 229 -0.34 6.81 -11.52
CA GLY A 229 0.93 7.35 -12.01
C GLY A 229 2.09 6.88 -11.15
N LEU A 230 3.31 7.30 -11.48
CA LEU A 230 4.53 6.95 -10.76
C LEU A 230 5.33 8.21 -10.38
N LEU A 231 5.96 8.18 -9.21
CA LEU A 231 7.07 9.06 -8.86
C LEU A 231 8.34 8.21 -8.79
N HIS A 232 9.31 8.51 -9.65
CA HIS A 232 10.64 7.90 -9.63
C HIS A 232 11.57 8.72 -8.76
N TYR A 233 12.19 8.10 -7.76
CA TYR A 233 13.28 8.73 -7.03
C TYR A 233 14.55 8.74 -7.88
N LEU A 234 15.11 9.92 -8.13
CA LEU A 234 16.31 10.12 -8.94
C LEU A 234 17.61 10.13 -8.11
N GLY A 235 17.49 10.01 -6.78
CA GLY A 235 18.58 10.32 -5.84
C GLY A 235 18.57 11.80 -5.40
N GLY A 236 19.39 12.12 -4.39
CA GLY A 236 19.37 13.43 -3.72
C GLY A 236 18.69 13.36 -2.37
N ASP A 237 18.28 14.48 -1.78
CA ASP A 237 17.48 14.46 -0.55
C ASP A 237 16.04 14.01 -0.86
N PRO A 238 15.49 12.94 -0.25
CA PRO A 238 14.09 12.52 -0.45
C PRO A 238 13.05 13.58 -0.11
N LEU A 239 13.38 14.55 0.74
CA LEU A 239 12.49 15.66 1.08
C LEU A 239 12.41 16.70 -0.05
N ASP A 240 13.40 16.73 -0.94
CA ASP A 240 13.42 17.66 -2.08
C ASP A 240 12.54 17.15 -3.22
N LYS A 241 11.60 17.99 -3.65
CA LYS A 241 10.74 17.71 -4.82
C LYS A 241 11.54 17.36 -6.09
N SER A 242 12.71 17.95 -6.28
CA SER A 242 13.57 17.68 -7.45
C SER A 242 14.17 16.28 -7.46
N SER A 243 14.18 15.59 -6.33
CA SER A 243 14.60 14.19 -6.23
C SER A 243 13.55 13.23 -6.78
N TRP A 244 12.39 13.72 -7.21
CA TRP A 244 11.27 12.92 -7.69
C TRP A 244 10.85 13.31 -9.11
N HIS A 245 10.83 12.33 -10.02
CA HIS A 245 10.31 12.48 -11.37
C HIS A 245 8.93 11.87 -11.52
N LYS A 246 7.94 12.70 -11.83
CA LYS A 246 6.54 12.29 -12.00
C LYS A 246 6.25 11.82 -13.42
N THR A 247 5.62 10.65 -13.56
CA THR A 247 5.14 10.08 -14.83
C THR A 247 3.71 9.54 -14.69
N GLY A 248 3.01 9.39 -15.82
CA GLY A 248 1.70 8.73 -15.86
C GLY A 248 0.65 9.43 -16.74
N PRO A 249 -0.56 8.85 -16.80
CA PRO A 249 -0.97 7.61 -16.13
C PRO A 249 -0.28 6.38 -16.73
N VAL A 250 0.15 5.45 -15.87
CA VAL A 250 0.77 4.16 -16.26
C VAL A 250 -0.21 3.00 -16.20
N LEU A 251 -1.30 3.15 -15.44
CA LEU A 251 -2.42 2.22 -15.42
C LEU A 251 -3.74 2.97 -15.43
N THR A 252 -4.61 2.62 -16.37
CA THR A 252 -5.93 3.21 -16.54
C THR A 252 -6.98 2.11 -16.73
N GLN A 253 -8.25 2.50 -16.75
CA GLN A 253 -9.35 1.62 -17.14
C GLN A 253 -9.07 0.85 -18.45
N ALA A 254 -9.37 -0.44 -18.46
CA ALA A 254 -9.25 -1.33 -19.62
C ALA A 254 -10.14 -2.57 -19.44
N ASN A 255 -10.60 -3.18 -20.54
CA ASN A 255 -11.33 -4.46 -20.54
C ASN A 255 -12.54 -4.54 -19.58
N GLY A 256 -13.26 -3.43 -19.37
CA GLY A 256 -14.39 -3.36 -18.44
C GLY A 256 -14.02 -3.20 -16.96
N ASN A 257 -12.73 -3.04 -16.65
CA ASN A 257 -12.24 -2.61 -15.35
C ASN A 257 -12.15 -1.08 -15.32
N PHE A 258 -12.84 -0.47 -14.36
CA PHE A 258 -12.98 0.97 -14.20
C PHE A 258 -12.53 1.39 -12.81
N GLY A 259 -11.95 2.59 -12.70
CA GLY A 259 -11.55 3.15 -11.41
C GLY A 259 -10.39 2.39 -10.74
N THR A 260 -9.39 1.98 -11.53
CA THR A 260 -8.24 1.19 -11.08
C THR A 260 -7.25 2.09 -10.33
N GLY A 261 -7.27 2.05 -9.01
CA GLY A 261 -6.33 2.80 -8.18
C GLY A 261 -6.26 2.26 -6.76
N HIS A 262 -5.52 2.95 -5.91
CA HIS A 262 -5.13 2.49 -4.57
C HIS A 262 -4.62 1.05 -4.62
N ASN A 263 -3.44 0.87 -5.23
CA ASN A 263 -2.85 -0.44 -5.43
C ASN A 263 -1.92 -0.85 -4.28
N CYS A 264 -1.72 -2.16 -4.12
CA CYS A 264 -0.62 -2.74 -3.36
C CYS A 264 0.38 -3.44 -4.28
N ILE A 265 1.68 -3.16 -4.11
CA ILE A 265 2.78 -3.87 -4.76
C ILE A 265 3.37 -4.88 -3.78
N PHE A 266 3.60 -6.10 -4.24
CA PHE A 266 4.23 -7.15 -3.45
C PHE A 266 4.98 -8.12 -4.37
N LEU A 267 5.90 -8.90 -3.81
CA LEU A 267 6.66 -9.87 -4.57
C LEU A 267 5.89 -11.19 -4.73
N SER A 268 6.15 -11.90 -5.83
CA SER A 268 5.78 -13.30 -5.95
C SER A 268 6.44 -14.15 -4.85
N PRO A 269 5.89 -15.33 -4.50
CA PRO A 269 6.48 -16.22 -3.49
C PRO A 269 7.94 -16.58 -3.69
N ASP A 270 8.40 -16.63 -4.94
CA ASP A 270 9.79 -16.91 -5.31
C ASP A 270 10.67 -15.65 -5.42
N GLY A 271 10.09 -14.47 -5.19
CA GLY A 271 10.76 -13.16 -5.27
C GLY A 271 11.10 -12.70 -6.69
N THR A 272 10.67 -13.42 -7.74
CA THR A 272 11.10 -13.16 -9.12
C THR A 272 10.22 -12.20 -9.90
N GLU A 273 8.99 -11.96 -9.45
CA GLU A 273 8.00 -11.09 -10.09
C GLU A 273 7.46 -10.01 -9.14
N ILE A 274 7.05 -8.89 -9.74
CA ILE A 274 6.34 -7.81 -9.05
C ILE A 274 4.86 -7.96 -9.35
N TRP A 275 4.05 -8.09 -8.31
CA TRP A 275 2.62 -8.24 -8.43
C TRP A 275 1.91 -6.98 -7.93
N VAL A 276 0.79 -6.63 -8.57
CA VAL A 276 -0.02 -5.47 -8.21
C VAL A 276 -1.45 -5.93 -7.93
N SER A 277 -1.93 -5.68 -6.72
CA SER A 277 -3.34 -5.76 -6.38
C SER A 277 -3.93 -4.36 -6.34
N GLN A 278 -5.20 -4.16 -6.71
CA GLN A 278 -5.81 -2.84 -6.75
C GLN A 278 -7.32 -2.91 -6.55
N SER A 279 -7.92 -1.81 -6.08
CA SER A 279 -9.37 -1.74 -5.97
C SER A 279 -10.07 -1.44 -7.31
N ARG A 280 -11.32 -1.91 -7.41
CA ARG A 280 -12.33 -1.67 -8.44
C ARG A 280 -13.68 -1.51 -7.74
N ALA A 281 -14.22 -0.30 -7.67
CA ALA A 281 -15.60 -0.04 -7.19
C ALA A 281 -15.98 -0.82 -5.90
N GLY A 282 -15.05 -0.97 -4.94
CA GLY A 282 -15.23 -1.75 -3.70
C GLY A 282 -14.78 -3.23 -3.73
N THR A 283 -14.17 -3.69 -4.83
CA THR A 283 -13.69 -5.08 -5.06
C THR A 283 -12.20 -5.11 -5.37
N ASN A 284 -11.47 -6.18 -5.02
CA ASN A 284 -10.03 -6.29 -5.32
C ASN A 284 -9.74 -7.07 -6.60
N VAL A 285 -8.93 -6.49 -7.49
CA VAL A 285 -8.47 -7.09 -8.75
C VAL A 285 -6.95 -7.20 -8.70
N TRP A 286 -6.41 -8.37 -8.99
CA TRP A 286 -4.98 -8.63 -9.12
C TRP A 286 -4.55 -8.56 -10.58
N HIS A 287 -3.36 -8.04 -10.84
CA HIS A 287 -2.65 -8.18 -12.10
C HIS A 287 -1.18 -8.54 -11.83
N SER A 288 -0.65 -9.51 -12.57
CA SER A 288 0.79 -9.77 -12.62
C SER A 288 1.34 -8.74 -13.58
N LEU A 289 2.28 -7.93 -13.09
CA LEU A 289 3.16 -7.22 -13.98
C LEU A 289 4.25 -8.21 -14.38
N LEU A 290 3.97 -9.03 -15.38
CA LEU A 290 5.04 -9.68 -16.13
C LEU A 290 5.99 -8.57 -16.58
N LYS A 291 7.30 -8.78 -16.41
CA LYS A 291 8.39 -7.87 -16.86
C LYS A 291 8.15 -7.25 -18.25
N SER A 292 7.34 -7.89 -19.11
CA SER A 292 6.98 -7.42 -20.45
C SER A 292 6.08 -6.19 -20.55
N SER A 293 5.22 -5.86 -19.56
CA SER A 293 4.32 -4.70 -19.67
C SER A 293 4.94 -3.38 -19.20
N LEU A 294 6.09 -3.44 -18.53
CA LEU A 294 6.92 -2.28 -18.16
C LEU A 294 7.96 -1.93 -19.25
N SER A 295 7.71 -2.27 -20.52
CA SER A 295 8.58 -1.92 -21.66
C SER A 295 8.60 -0.40 -21.99
N HIS A 296 8.39 0.45 -20.99
CA HIS A 296 8.77 1.85 -21.05
C HIS A 296 10.31 1.93 -20.96
N PRO A 297 11.00 2.72 -21.81
CA PRO A 297 12.46 2.77 -21.88
C PRO A 297 13.24 3.13 -20.58
N GLY A 298 12.55 3.35 -19.45
CA GLY A 298 13.14 3.56 -18.13
C GLY A 298 13.24 2.31 -17.24
N PHE A 299 12.76 1.15 -17.67
CA PHE A 299 12.73 -0.09 -16.87
C PHE A 299 13.61 -1.23 -17.43
N ASN A 300 14.62 -0.91 -18.24
CA ASN A 300 15.59 -1.91 -18.68
C ASN A 300 16.76 -1.97 -17.69
N ALA A 301 16.86 -3.06 -16.93
CA ALA A 301 18.09 -3.49 -16.26
C ALA A 301 18.76 -4.62 -17.08
N PRO A 302 20.10 -4.77 -17.03
CA PRO A 302 20.87 -5.74 -17.82
C PRO A 302 20.53 -7.21 -17.56
#